data_AF-A0A9E8SFN6-F1
#
_entry.id   AF-A0A9E8SFN6-F1
#
_cell.length_a   1.000
_cell.length_b   1.000
_cell.length_c   1.000
_cell.angle_alpha   90.00
_cell.angle_beta   90.00
_cell.angle_gamma   90.00
#
_symmetry.space_group_name_H-M   'P 1'
#
loop_
_entity.id
_entity.type
_entity.pdbx_description
1 polymer ?
#
loop_
_entity_poly.entity_id
_entity_poly.type
_entity_poly.pdbx_seq_one_letter_code
_entity_poly.pdbx_strand_id
1 'polypeptide(L)'
;MMIAAFDVHYFADGRASTGAVLSHHYTDPEPALEYVGLTDEVTQYIPGQFYRRELPCILRLLEQFNETPEEMLIDGYVLLGDLALFGFAVSGRPNLYLCFICFSGQQKQDAG
;
A
#
# COMPACT_ATOMS: atom_id res chain seq x y z
N MET A 1 3.67 12.05 14.69
CA MET A 1 2.86 11.09 13.94
C MET A 1 2.90 11.43 12.47
N MET A 2 3.45 10.52 11.68
CA MET A 2 3.41 10.57 10.22
C MET A 2 2.58 9.39 9.73
N ILE A 3 1.55 9.69 8.94
CA ILE A 3 0.62 8.74 8.36
C ILE A 3 0.91 8.70 6.85
N ALA A 4 1.09 7.51 6.27
CA ALA A 4 1.30 7.35 4.84
C ALA A 4 0.19 6.50 4.22
N ALA A 5 -0.51 7.03 3.21
CA ALA A 5 -1.50 6.29 2.44
C ALA A 5 -0.93 5.89 1.08
N PHE A 6 -1.07 4.62 0.70
CA PHE A 6 -0.53 4.03 -0.52
C PHE A 6 -1.65 3.51 -1.43
N ASP A 7 -1.48 3.72 -2.74
CA ASP A 7 -2.25 3.07 -3.80
C ASP A 7 -1.32 2.59 -4.92
N VAL A 8 -1.70 1.48 -5.57
CA VAL A 8 -0.99 0.90 -6.70
C VAL A 8 -1.91 0.82 -7.91
N HIS A 9 -1.51 1.49 -8.97
CA HIS A 9 -2.12 1.42 -10.29
C HIS A 9 -1.32 0.48 -11.19
N TYR A 10 -2.00 -0.45 -11.87
CA TYR A 10 -1.39 -1.41 -12.79
C TYR A 10 -1.67 -1.00 -14.25
N PHE A 11 -0.65 -1.08 -15.09
CA PHE A 11 -0.76 -0.85 -16.52
C PHE A 11 -0.91 -2.17 -17.29
N ALA A 12 -1.53 -2.11 -18.47
CA ALA A 12 -1.74 -3.27 -19.35
C ALA A 12 -0.43 -3.90 -19.89
N ASP A 13 0.67 -3.14 -19.89
CA ASP A 13 1.99 -3.59 -20.34
C ASP A 13 2.81 -4.29 -19.24
N GLY A 14 2.22 -4.51 -18.06
CA GLY A 14 2.87 -5.20 -16.93
C GLY A 14 3.62 -4.29 -15.97
N ARG A 15 3.61 -2.97 -16.19
CA ARG A 15 4.16 -1.98 -15.26
C ARG A 15 3.17 -1.65 -14.12
N ALA A 16 3.67 -1.03 -13.06
CA ALA A 16 2.86 -0.38 -12.03
C ALA A 16 3.35 1.02 -11.69
N SER A 17 2.41 1.88 -11.31
CA SER A 17 2.68 3.14 -10.62
C SER A 17 2.19 3.00 -9.18
N THR A 18 3.07 3.29 -8.22
CA THR A 18 2.70 3.38 -6.79
C THR A 18 2.70 4.83 -6.39
N GLY A 19 1.61 5.29 -5.80
CA GLY A 19 1.50 6.60 -5.17
C GLY A 19 1.55 6.46 -3.66
N ALA A 20 2.12 7.46 -2.99
CA ALA A 20 2.01 7.62 -1.56
C ALA A 20 1.75 9.07 -1.18
N VAL A 21 0.86 9.28 -0.23
CA VAL A 21 0.50 10.57 0.35
C VAL A 21 0.79 10.53 1.84
N LEU A 22 1.59 11.48 2.33
CA LEU A 22 1.98 11.57 3.72
C LEU A 22 1.30 12.77 4.37
N SER A 23 0.75 12.56 5.56
CA SER A 23 0.09 13.61 6.37
C SER A 23 0.44 13.48 7.84
N HIS A 24 0.36 14.58 8.58
CA HIS A 24 0.55 14.56 10.03
C HIS A 24 -0.73 14.14 10.77
N HIS A 25 -1.89 14.52 10.21
CA HIS A 25 -3.21 14.18 10.72
C HIS A 25 -4.17 13.79 9.59
N TYR A 26 -5.12 12.90 9.89
CA TYR A 26 -6.19 12.51 8.95
C TYR A 26 -7.08 13.67 8.49
N THR A 27 -7.15 14.72 9.29
CA THR A 27 -7.97 15.91 9.03
C THR A 27 -7.21 17.01 8.30
N ASP A 28 -5.94 16.79 7.95
CA ASP A 28 -5.15 17.77 7.22
C ASP A 28 -5.77 18.01 5.84
N PRO A 29 -5.98 19.27 5.44
CA PRO A 29 -6.61 19.60 4.15
C PRO A 29 -5.67 19.39 2.97
N GLU A 30 -4.36 19.36 3.21
CA GLU A 30 -3.30 19.17 2.23
C GLU A 30 -2.27 18.17 2.75
N PRO A 31 -1.64 17.40 1.86
CA PRO A 31 -0.61 16.46 2.26
C PRO A 31 0.70 17.18 2.60
N ALA A 32 1.46 16.60 3.52
CA ALA A 32 2.81 17.07 3.86
C ALA A 32 3.81 16.71 2.75
N LEU A 33 3.71 15.51 2.19
CA LEU A 33 4.56 15.02 1.11
C LEU A 33 3.80 14.06 0.20
N GLU A 34 4.22 13.99 -1.06
CA GLU A 34 3.71 13.05 -2.05
C GLU A 34 4.88 12.36 -2.75
N TYR A 35 4.75 11.04 -2.96
CA TYR A 35 5.72 10.24 -3.69
C TYR A 35 5.04 9.42 -4.77
N VAL A 36 5.70 9.29 -5.92
CA VAL A 36 5.26 8.42 -7.01
C VAL A 36 6.44 7.60 -7.51
N GLY A 37 6.26 6.29 -7.60
CA GLY A 37 7.27 5.35 -8.09
C GLY A 37 6.74 4.49 -9.21
N LEU A 38 7.51 4.38 -10.30
CA LEU A 38 7.26 3.43 -11.37
C LEU A 38 8.01 2.12 -11.11
N THR A 39 7.32 1.00 -11.35
CA THR A 39 7.86 -0.35 -11.31
C THR A 39 7.69 -0.97 -12.69
N ASP A 40 8.79 -1.33 -13.33
CA ASP A 40 8.79 -1.80 -14.73
C ASP A 40 8.29 -3.24 -14.90
N GLU A 41 8.45 -4.08 -13.88
CA GLU A 41 7.97 -5.47 -13.90
C GLU A 41 7.22 -5.80 -12.62
N VAL A 42 5.93 -6.09 -12.74
CA VAL A 42 5.09 -6.56 -11.65
C VAL A 42 4.92 -8.08 -11.77
N THR A 43 5.00 -8.78 -10.64
CA THR A 43 4.76 -10.23 -10.60
C THR A 43 3.36 -10.58 -11.12
N GLN A 44 3.23 -11.72 -11.79
CA GLN A 44 1.94 -12.19 -12.30
C GLN A 44 0.89 -12.36 -11.19
N TYR A 45 -0.36 -12.07 -11.54
CA TYR A 45 -1.47 -12.22 -10.63
C TYR A 45 -1.75 -13.69 -10.30
N ILE A 46 -1.79 -13.96 -8.99
CA ILE A 46 -2.30 -15.22 -8.44
C ILE A 46 -3.61 -14.89 -7.71
N PRO A 47 -4.75 -15.45 -8.15
CA PRO A 47 -6.04 -15.25 -7.47
C PRO A 47 -5.95 -15.52 -5.97
N GLY A 48 -6.43 -14.58 -5.15
CA GLY A 48 -6.38 -14.66 -3.69
C GLY A 48 -5.04 -14.24 -3.06
N GLN A 49 -4.03 -13.84 -3.85
CA GLN A 49 -2.72 -13.36 -3.36
C GLN A 49 -2.41 -11.95 -3.87
N PHE A 50 -3.40 -11.06 -3.82
CA PHE A 50 -3.27 -9.69 -4.31
C PHE A 50 -2.11 -8.92 -3.65
N TYR A 51 -1.90 -9.14 -2.35
CA TYR A 51 -0.79 -8.57 -1.58
C TYR A 51 0.60 -8.84 -2.19
N ARG A 52 0.79 -9.94 -2.93
CA ARG A 52 2.10 -10.27 -3.53
C ARG A 52 2.46 -9.37 -4.70
N ARG A 53 1.48 -8.70 -5.30
CA ARG A 53 1.71 -7.74 -6.38
C ARG A 53 1.87 -6.32 -5.88
N GLU A 54 1.15 -5.93 -4.84
CA GLU A 54 1.20 -4.56 -4.30
C GLU A 54 2.39 -4.34 -3.38
N LEU A 55 2.68 -5.32 -2.52
CA LEU A 55 3.71 -5.18 -1.50
C LEU A 55 5.11 -4.89 -2.07
N PRO A 56 5.58 -5.54 -3.16
CA PRO A 56 6.87 -5.19 -3.76
C PRO A 56 6.93 -3.74 -4.26
N CYS A 57 5.84 -3.24 -4.84
CA CYS A 57 5.77 -1.88 -5.36
C CYS A 57 5.76 -0.84 -4.23
N ILE A 58 5.00 -1.10 -3.17
CA ILE A 58 4.96 -0.28 -1.95
C ILE A 58 6.32 -0.27 -1.24
N LEU A 59 6.96 -1.43 -1.07
CA LEU A 59 8.29 -1.54 -0.47
C LEU A 59 9.33 -0.74 -1.26
N ARG A 60 9.26 -0.77 -2.58
CA ARG A 60 10.15 0.02 -3.44
C ARG A 60 9.93 1.52 -3.29
N LEU A 61 8.69 1.97 -3.16
CA LEU A 61 8.41 3.38 -2.91
C LEU A 61 8.89 3.82 -1.51
N LEU A 62 8.75 2.96 -0.50
CA LEU A 62 9.24 3.19 0.86
C LEU A 62 10.75 3.40 0.94
N GLU A 63 11.55 2.82 0.02
CA GLU A 63 13.00 3.09 -0.06
C GLU A 63 13.32 4.57 -0.32
N GLN A 64 12.37 5.34 -0.86
CA GLN A 64 12.54 6.77 -1.16
C GLN A 64 12.24 7.67 0.04
N PHE A 65 11.70 7.12 1.13
CA PHE A 65 11.26 7.90 2.27
C PHE A 65 12.45 8.17 3.19
N ASN A 66 12.67 9.44 3.53
CA ASN A 66 13.69 9.82 4.49
C ASN A 66 13.32 9.40 5.92
N GLU A 67 12.02 9.34 6.22
CA GLU A 67 11.48 9.00 7.53
C GLU A 67 10.47 7.86 7.38
N THR A 68 10.50 6.91 8.32
CA THR A 68 9.54 5.80 8.34
C THR A 68 8.22 6.29 8.92
N PRO A 69 7.08 6.15 8.20
CA PRO A 69 5.78 6.51 8.73
C PRO A 69 5.44 5.64 9.94
N GLU A 70 4.73 6.21 10.90
CA GLU A 70 4.26 5.50 12.11
C GLU A 70 3.05 4.61 11.77
N GLU A 71 2.24 5.06 10.81
CA GLU A 71 1.06 4.36 10.32
C GLU A 71 1.05 4.35 8.79
N MET A 72 0.71 3.19 8.22
CA MET A 72 0.61 2.99 6.78
C MET A 72 -0.77 2.47 6.40
N LEU A 73 -1.48 3.22 5.56
CA LEU A 73 -2.76 2.84 4.96
C LEU A 73 -2.48 2.26 3.58
N ILE A 74 -2.94 1.05 3.32
CA ILE A 74 -2.83 0.42 1.99
C ILE A 74 -4.25 0.18 1.46
N ASP A 75 -4.55 0.72 0.27
CA ASP A 75 -5.80 0.42 -0.45
C ASP A 75 -5.72 -1.00 -1.03
N GLY A 76 -6.19 -1.97 -0.25
CA GLY A 76 -6.06 -3.38 -0.61
C GLY A 76 -7.08 -4.28 0.07
N TYR A 77 -7.29 -5.45 -0.51
CA TYR A 77 -8.19 -6.46 0.02
C TYR A 77 -7.51 -7.34 1.06
N VAL A 78 -8.07 -7.37 2.28
CA VAL A 78 -7.67 -8.29 3.35
C VAL A 78 -8.81 -9.21 3.74
N LEU A 79 -8.47 -10.47 4.04
CA LEU A 79 -9.41 -11.43 4.61
C LEU A 79 -9.44 -11.21 6.13
N LEU A 80 -10.48 -10.54 6.62
CA LEU A 80 -10.76 -10.43 8.05
C LEU A 80 -11.38 -11.75 8.53
N GLY A 81 -10.55 -12.74 8.84
CA GLY A 81 -10.98 -13.99 9.49
C GLY A 81 -10.89 -13.89 11.02
N ASP A 82 -11.44 -14.89 11.74
CA ASP A 82 -11.39 -14.99 13.21
C ASP A 82 -9.96 -15.13 13.78
N LEU A 83 -8.97 -15.41 12.93
CA LEU A 83 -7.58 -15.13 13.27
C LEU A 83 -7.33 -13.65 13.00
N ALA A 84 -7.09 -12.89 14.06
CA ALA A 84 -6.32 -11.66 14.02
C ALA A 84 -4.88 -11.96 13.55
N LEU A 85 -4.73 -12.49 12.33
CA LEU A 85 -3.53 -12.33 11.54
C LEU A 85 -3.48 -10.85 11.18
N PHE A 86 -3.11 -10.06 12.18
CA PHE A 86 -2.43 -8.80 11.99
C PHE A 86 -1.51 -8.99 10.79
N GLY A 87 -1.73 -8.18 9.76
CA GLY A 87 -0.88 -8.18 8.58
C GLY A 87 0.56 -8.21 9.05
N PHE A 88 1.23 -9.32 8.74
CA PHE A 88 2.56 -9.61 9.25
C PHE A 88 3.42 -8.39 8.98
N ALA A 89 3.88 -7.74 10.05
CA ALA A 89 4.77 -6.62 9.98
C ALA A 89 6.04 -7.05 9.25
N VAL A 90 6.19 -6.65 7.99
CA VAL A 90 7.48 -6.65 7.30
C VAL A 90 8.28 -5.48 7.85
N SER A 91 8.62 -5.52 9.14
CA SER A 91 9.60 -4.66 9.77
C SER A 91 9.74 -5.12 11.23
N GLY A 92 10.91 -5.59 11.62
CA GLY A 92 11.24 -5.92 13.02
C GLY A 92 11.33 -4.69 13.93
N ARG A 93 10.46 -3.69 13.75
CA ARG A 93 10.45 -2.43 14.51
C ARG A 93 9.19 -2.35 15.39
N PRO A 94 9.32 -2.05 16.68
CA PRO A 94 8.25 -2.21 17.66
C PRO A 94 7.05 -1.23 17.56
N ASN A 95 7.04 -0.29 16.62
CA ASN A 95 6.03 0.79 16.55
C ASN A 95 5.47 1.06 15.14
N LEU A 96 5.57 0.09 14.22
CA LEU A 96 5.00 0.25 12.87
C LEU A 96 3.61 -0.39 12.81
N TYR A 97 2.57 0.43 12.60
CA TYR A 97 1.20 -0.06 12.44
C TYR A 97 0.84 -0.10 10.96
N LEU A 98 0.58 -1.31 10.45
CA LEU A 98 0.10 -1.51 9.09
C LEU A 98 -1.42 -1.64 9.12
N CYS A 99 -2.11 -0.59 8.68
CA CYS A 99 -3.56 -0.54 8.62
C CYS A 99 -4.01 -0.81 7.18
N PHE A 100 -4.72 -1.91 6.97
CA PHE A 100 -5.34 -2.19 5.67
C PHE A 100 -6.74 -1.61 5.68
N ILE A 101 -6.98 -0.62 4.82
CA ILE A 101 -8.31 -0.06 4.64
C ILE A 101 -8.91 -0.68 3.38
N CYS A 102 -9.89 -1.56 3.60
CA CYS A 102 -10.69 -2.12 2.53
C CYS A 102 -11.83 -1.14 2.21
N PHE A 103 -11.78 -0.47 1.06
CA PHE A 103 -12.96 0.22 0.55
C PHE A 103 -13.94 -0.81 -0.01
N SER A 104 -15.04 -1.04 0.73
CA SER A 104 -16.10 -1.95 0.31
C SER A 104 -16.80 -1.38 -0.93
N GLY A 105 -16.39 -1.86 -2.11
CA GLY A 105 -17.16 -1.64 -3.32
C GLY A 105 -16.35 -1.24 -4.54
N GLN A 106 -15.40 -2.08 -4.95
CA GLN A 106 -15.16 -2.44 -6.36
C GLN A 106 -14.26 -3.69 -6.32
N GLN A 107 -14.76 -4.86 -6.70
CA GLN A 107 -13.86 -5.89 -7.25
C GLN A 107 -13.06 -5.16 -8.32
N LYS A 108 -11.76 -4.95 -8.12
CA LYS A 108 -10.85 -4.32 -9.09
C LYS A 108 -10.76 -5.33 -10.24
N GLN A 109 -11.81 -5.37 -11.06
CA GLN A 109 -11.87 -6.17 -12.28
C GLN A 109 -10.78 -5.59 -13.16
N ASP A 110 -9.87 -6.47 -13.57
CA ASP A 110 -8.86 -6.18 -14.57
C ASP A 110 -9.58 -5.52 -15.76
N ALA A 111 -9.40 -4.21 -15.93
CA ALA A 111 -9.83 -3.51 -17.11
C ALA A 111 -8.98 -4.06 -18.26
N GLY A 112 -9.61 -4.87 -19.11
CA GLY A 112 -9.03 -5.36 -20.37
C GLY A 112 -8.86 -4.25 -21.40
#